data_AF-A0A258AGZ9-F1
#
_entry.id   AF-A0A258AGZ9-F1
#
_cell.length_a   1.000
_cell.length_b   1.000
_cell.length_c   1.000
_cell.angle_alpha   90.00
_cell.angle_beta   90.00
_cell.angle_gamma   90.00
#
_symmetry.space_group_name_H-M   'P 1'
#
loop_
_entity.id
_entity.type
_entity.pdbx_description
1 polymer ?
#
loop_
_entity_poly.entity_id
_entity_poly.type
_entity_poly.pdbx_seq_one_letter_code
_entity_poly.pdbx_strand_id
1 'polypeptide(L)'
;MSQILDFVLHIDKHLQTFALEHGALIYGLLFAIVFCETGLVVMPFLPGDSLLFAVGALSAQGLIRIEYIIPLLMCAAIIGDNLNYWIGRKAGGWIVNQRWFKRDYLAKTEAFFIKHGGKAIILARFVPIV
;
A
#
# COMPACT_ATOMS: atom_id res chain seq x y z
N MET A 1 -23.51 4.17 8.08
CA MET A 1 -22.61 3.04 7.73
C MET A 1 -22.47 2.84 6.22
N SER A 2 -23.48 3.17 5.40
CA SER A 2 -23.40 3.12 3.92
C SER A 2 -22.45 4.15 3.29
N GLN A 3 -22.33 5.35 3.84
CA GLN A 3 -21.55 6.43 3.20
C GLN A 3 -20.04 6.17 3.07
N ILE A 4 -19.42 5.47 4.04
CA ILE A 4 -17.98 5.14 3.97
C ILE A 4 -17.74 4.00 2.98
N LEU A 5 -18.67 3.03 2.92
CA LEU A 5 -18.66 1.94 1.95
C LEU A 5 -18.89 2.45 0.53
N ASP A 6 -19.86 3.35 0.33
CA ASP A 6 -20.10 4.01 -0.96
C ASP A 6 -18.92 4.89 -1.39
N PHE A 7 -18.25 5.57 -0.46
CA PHE A 7 -17.05 6.36 -0.75
C PHE A 7 -15.89 5.46 -1.19
N VAL A 8 -15.66 4.34 -0.51
CA VAL A 8 -14.63 3.36 -0.87
C VAL A 8 -14.96 2.64 -2.19
N LEU A 9 -16.25 2.33 -2.44
CA LEU A 9 -16.72 1.65 -3.65
C LEU A 9 -16.84 2.55 -4.89
N HIS A 10 -16.93 3.88 -4.72
CA HIS A 10 -17.03 4.85 -5.82
C HIS A 10 -15.83 5.82 -5.87
N ILE A 11 -14.69 5.42 -5.31
CA ILE A 11 -13.43 6.17 -5.38
C ILE A 11 -13.05 6.45 -6.84
N ASP A 12 -13.35 5.52 -7.76
CA ASP A 12 -13.16 5.64 -9.21
C ASP A 12 -13.96 6.80 -9.83
N LYS A 13 -15.23 6.98 -9.44
CA LYS A 13 -16.06 8.11 -9.93
C LYS A 13 -15.63 9.44 -9.33
N HIS A 14 -15.25 9.47 -8.05
CA HIS A 14 -14.74 10.70 -7.43
C HIS A 14 -13.40 11.13 -8.01
N LEU A 15 -12.51 10.17 -8.33
CA LEU A 15 -11.24 10.45 -9.01
C LEU A 15 -11.45 10.99 -10.43
N GLN A 16 -12.42 10.48 -11.18
CA GLN A 16 -12.75 11.02 -12.51
C GLN A 16 -13.21 12.48 -12.43
N THR A 17 -14.10 12.83 -11.51
CA THR A 17 -14.58 14.20 -11.34
C THR A 17 -13.46 15.14 -10.84
N PHE A 18 -12.61 14.67 -9.92
CA PHE A 18 -11.45 15.43 -9.44
C PHE A 18 -10.35 15.60 -10.50
N ALA A 19 -10.16 14.61 -11.39
CA ALA A 19 -9.21 14.69 -12.50
C ALA A 19 -9.56 15.87 -13.42
N LEU A 20 -10.85 16.01 -13.72
CA LEU A 20 -11.37 17.01 -14.64
C LEU A 20 -11.33 18.43 -14.06
N GLU A 21 -11.53 18.59 -12.76
CA GLU A 21 -11.50 19.91 -12.12
C GLU A 21 -10.08 20.38 -11.74
N HIS A 22 -9.18 19.48 -11.35
CA HIS A 22 -7.94 19.87 -10.67
C HIS A 22 -6.64 19.30 -11.26
N GLY A 23 -6.68 18.59 -12.40
CA GLY A 23 -5.54 18.26 -13.28
C GLY A 23 -4.21 17.83 -12.63
N ALA A 24 -3.47 18.77 -12.02
CA ALA A 24 -2.26 18.51 -11.26
C ALA A 24 -2.49 17.87 -9.87
N LEU A 25 -3.61 18.14 -9.18
CA LEU A 25 -3.84 17.61 -7.82
C LEU A 25 -4.08 16.10 -7.79
N ILE A 26 -4.53 15.50 -8.91
CA ILE A 26 -4.77 14.07 -8.99
C ILE A 26 -3.48 13.26 -8.78
N TYR A 27 -2.33 13.77 -9.24
CA TYR A 27 -1.03 13.15 -9.03
C TYR A 27 -0.71 13.08 -7.53
N GLY A 28 -0.92 14.18 -6.79
CA GLY A 28 -0.69 14.22 -5.34
C GLY A 28 -1.64 13.31 -4.56
N LEU A 29 -2.91 13.25 -4.96
CA LEU A 29 -3.90 12.36 -4.34
C LEU A 29 -3.54 10.88 -4.55
N LEU A 30 -3.19 10.51 -5.79
CA LEU A 30 -2.78 9.15 -6.13
C LEU A 30 -1.49 8.75 -5.40
N PHE A 31 -0.52 9.67 -5.30
CA PHE A 31 0.67 9.48 -4.49
C PHE A 31 0.31 9.20 -3.02
N ALA A 32 -0.54 10.03 -2.42
CA ALA A 32 -0.93 9.88 -1.02
C ALA A 32 -1.66 8.56 -0.75
N ILE A 33 -2.54 8.12 -1.65
CA ILE A 33 -3.25 6.85 -1.51
C ILE A 33 -2.27 5.67 -1.54
N VAL A 34 -1.46 5.55 -2.58
CA VAL A 34 -0.50 4.43 -2.72
C VAL A 34 0.53 4.45 -1.59
N PHE A 35 0.98 5.63 -1.19
CA PHE A 35 1.87 5.80 -0.05
C PHE A 35 1.22 5.36 1.27
N CYS A 36 -0.04 5.70 1.51
CA CYS A 36 -0.75 5.29 2.71
C CYS A 36 -1.00 3.77 2.74
N GLU A 37 -1.37 3.18 1.61
CA GLU A 37 -1.62 1.73 1.51
C GLU A 37 -0.36 0.90 1.75
N THR A 38 0.78 1.31 1.16
CA THR A 38 2.07 0.60 1.32
C THR A 38 2.79 0.96 2.63
N GLY A 39 2.68 2.22 3.07
CA GLY A 39 3.42 2.78 4.19
C GLY A 39 2.76 2.63 5.55
N LEU A 40 1.43 2.56 5.64
CA LEU A 40 0.71 2.47 6.91
C LEU A 40 0.31 1.02 7.21
N VAL A 41 0.89 0.47 8.27
CA VAL A 41 0.63 -0.90 8.77
C VAL A 41 -0.87 -1.19 9.01
N VAL A 42 -1.68 -0.16 9.26
CA VAL A 42 -3.09 -0.27 9.67
C VAL A 42 -4.08 -0.02 8.52
N MET A 43 -3.61 0.39 7.33
CA MET A 43 -4.49 0.73 6.20
C MET A 43 -4.36 -0.19 4.96
N PRO A 44 -4.29 -1.53 5.07
CA PRO A 44 -4.27 -2.42 3.90
C PRO A 44 -5.62 -2.52 3.17
N PHE A 45 -6.63 -1.74 3.57
CA PHE A 45 -7.98 -1.78 2.97
C PHE A 45 -8.15 -0.80 1.81
N LEU A 46 -7.15 0.05 1.51
CA LEU A 46 -7.23 0.97 0.38
C LEU A 46 -7.12 0.17 -0.94
N PRO A 47 -7.99 0.44 -1.94
CA PRO A 47 -8.03 -0.34 -3.17
C PRO A 47 -6.97 0.11 -4.18
N GLY A 48 -5.69 -0.15 -3.90
CA GLY A 48 -4.56 0.26 -4.74
C GLY A 48 -4.55 -0.34 -6.13
N ASP A 49 -4.75 -1.65 -6.24
CA ASP A 49 -4.76 -2.35 -7.54
C ASP A 49 -5.86 -1.81 -8.47
N SER A 50 -7.06 -1.60 -7.92
CA SER A 50 -8.18 -1.00 -8.66
C SER A 50 -7.89 0.43 -9.09
N LEU A 51 -7.21 1.21 -8.24
CA LEU A 51 -6.79 2.58 -8.55
C LEU A 51 -5.74 2.62 -9.66
N LEU A 52 -4.75 1.74 -9.64
CA LEU A 52 -3.78 1.61 -10.73
C LEU A 52 -4.48 1.31 -12.06
N PHE A 53 -5.51 0.47 -12.04
CA PHE A 53 -6.32 0.18 -13.21
C PHE A 53 -7.09 1.41 -13.71
N ALA A 54 -7.71 2.17 -12.79
CA ALA A 54 -8.40 3.41 -13.11
C ALA A 54 -7.45 4.47 -13.68
N VAL A 55 -6.25 4.62 -13.11
CA VAL A 55 -5.19 5.50 -13.62
C VAL A 55 -4.78 5.12 -15.03
N GLY A 56 -4.60 3.83 -15.32
CA GLY A 56 -4.32 3.35 -16.67
C GLY A 56 -5.42 3.72 -17.67
N ALA A 57 -6.70 3.56 -17.28
CA ALA A 57 -7.84 3.95 -18.10
C ALA A 57 -7.91 5.47 -18.34
N LEU A 58 -7.63 6.28 -17.32
CA LEU A 58 -7.56 7.75 -17.41
C LEU A 58 -6.40 8.22 -18.30
N SER A 59 -5.25 7.55 -18.22
CA SER A 59 -4.11 7.81 -19.10
C SER A 59 -4.41 7.49 -20.55
N ALA A 60 -5.15 6.41 -20.84
CA ALA A 60 -5.59 6.08 -22.19
C ALA A 60 -6.53 7.15 -22.80
N GLN A 61 -7.29 7.86 -21.97
CA GLN A 61 -8.15 8.98 -22.38
C GLN A 61 -7.39 10.31 -22.53
N GLY A 62 -6.08 10.34 -22.23
CA GLY A 62 -5.26 11.55 -22.29
C GLY A 62 -5.43 12.51 -21.10
N LEU A 63 -6.17 12.10 -20.05
CA LEU A 63 -6.40 12.90 -18.85
C LEU A 63 -5.18 12.94 -17.92
N ILE A 64 -4.38 11.87 -17.92
CA ILE A 64 -3.17 11.73 -17.08
C ILE A 64 -1.98 11.36 -17.96
N ARG A 65 -0.86 12.06 -17.79
CA ARG A 65 0.39 11.79 -18.49
C ARG A 65 1.10 10.62 -17.82
N ILE A 66 1.24 9.53 -18.58
CA ILE A 66 1.88 8.30 -18.11
C ILE A 66 3.33 8.53 -17.66
N GLU A 67 4.03 9.44 -18.35
CA GLU A 67 5.42 9.83 -18.09
C GLU A 67 5.63 10.37 -16.68
N TYR A 68 4.63 11.03 -16.08
CA TYR A 68 4.72 11.57 -14.73
C TYR A 68 4.12 10.63 -13.69
N ILE A 69 3.01 9.96 -14.00
CA ILE A 69 2.31 9.16 -13.00
C ILE A 69 3.10 7.88 -12.63
N ILE A 70 3.77 7.25 -13.60
CA ILE A 70 4.57 6.04 -13.34
C ILE A 70 5.69 6.31 -12.32
N PRO A 71 6.64 7.24 -12.56
CA PRO A 71 7.71 7.49 -11.61
C PRO A 71 7.18 8.02 -10.28
N LEU A 72 6.10 8.79 -10.28
CA LEU A 72 5.48 9.28 -9.06
C LEU A 72 4.95 8.15 -8.16
N LEU A 73 4.20 7.20 -8.74
CA LEU A 73 3.64 6.06 -8.00
C LEU A 73 4.73 5.08 -7.56
N MET A 74 5.77 4.89 -8.37
CA MET A 74 6.96 4.13 -7.96
C MET A 74 7.63 4.76 -6.74
N CYS A 75 7.84 6.09 -6.76
CA CYS A 75 8.38 6.81 -5.60
C CYS A 75 7.46 6.67 -4.38
N ALA A 76 6.14 6.78 -4.56
CA ALA A 76 5.18 6.59 -3.47
C ALA A 76 5.34 5.22 -2.80
N ALA A 77 5.39 4.16 -3.60
CA ALA A 77 5.52 2.79 -3.11
C ALA A 77 6.88 2.55 -2.42
N ILE A 78 7.98 3.04 -3.00
CA ILE A 78 9.32 2.87 -2.42
C ILE A 78 9.42 3.60 -1.08
N ILE A 79 8.94 4.85 -1.00
CA ILE A 79 8.99 5.62 0.25
C ILE A 79 8.04 5.00 1.29
N GLY A 80 6.87 4.54 0.87
CA GLY A 80 5.93 3.80 1.71
C GLY A 80 6.54 2.54 2.31
N ASP A 81 7.10 1.66 1.49
CA ASP A 81 7.75 0.42 1.94
C ASP A 81 8.91 0.70 2.91
N ASN A 82 9.71 1.73 2.64
CA ASN A 82 10.77 2.16 3.56
C ASN A 82 10.18 2.63 4.89
N LEU A 83 9.16 3.48 4.88
CA LEU A 83 8.50 3.95 6.10
C LEU A 83 7.92 2.78 6.90
N ASN A 84 7.25 1.85 6.22
CA ASN A 84 6.68 0.65 6.82
C ASN A 84 7.78 -0.19 7.51
N TYR A 85 8.89 -0.44 6.81
CA TYR A 85 10.05 -1.14 7.39
C TYR A 85 10.61 -0.42 8.63
N TRP A 86 10.75 0.91 8.57
CA TRP A 86 11.24 1.71 9.68
C TRP A 86 10.30 1.65 10.90
N ILE A 87 9.00 1.72 10.67
CA ILE A 87 7.98 1.57 11.71
C ILE A 87 8.10 0.17 12.33
N GLY A 88 8.14 -0.89 11.52
CA GLY A 88 8.29 -2.26 12.00
C GLY A 88 9.58 -2.48 12.80
N ARG A 89 10.70 -1.91 12.34
CA ARG A 89 12.01 -2.00 13.03
C ARG A 89 12.00 -1.28 14.39
N LYS A 90 11.38 -0.10 14.47
CA LYS A 90 11.35 0.70 15.71
C LYS A 90 10.30 0.18 16.70
N ALA A 91 9.12 -0.19 16.21
CA ALA A 91 8.01 -0.67 17.02
C ALA A 91 8.15 -2.17 17.40
N GLY A 92 8.93 -2.95 16.65
CA GLY A 92 9.09 -4.39 16.85
C GLY A 92 9.47 -4.75 18.28
N GLY A 93 10.53 -4.13 18.82
CA GLY A 93 10.98 -4.37 20.20
C GLY A 93 9.95 -4.00 21.27
N TRP A 94 9.10 -2.99 21.02
CA TRP A 94 8.03 -2.61 21.92
C TRP A 94 6.87 -3.61 21.88
N ILE A 95 6.49 -4.08 20.69
CA ILE A 95 5.39 -5.05 20.49
C ILE A 95 5.74 -6.41 21.11
N VAL A 96 6.99 -6.88 21.01
CA VAL A 96 7.43 -8.17 21.59
C VAL A 96 7.27 -8.22 23.12
N ASN A 97 7.33 -7.06 23.79
CA ASN A 97 7.17 -6.96 25.23
C ASN A 97 5.71 -6.82 25.68
N GLN A 98 4.75 -6.74 24.76
CA GLN A 98 3.33 -6.67 25.08
C GLN A 98 2.75 -8.04 25.45
N ARG A 99 1.89 -8.06 26.47
CA ARG A 99 1.33 -9.29 27.06
C ARG A 99 0.44 -10.11 26.11
N TRP A 100 -0.03 -9.49 25.02
CA TRP A 100 -0.85 -10.13 24.00
C TRP A 100 -0.03 -10.73 22.84
N PHE A 101 1.29 -10.50 22.80
CA PHE A 101 2.16 -11.04 21.77
C PHE A 101 2.65 -12.45 22.14
N LYS A 102 2.32 -13.44 21.31
CA LYS A 102 2.73 -14.83 21.52
C LYS A 102 4.16 -15.04 21.03
N ARG A 103 5.10 -15.18 21.97
CA ARG A 103 6.54 -15.39 21.69
C ARG A 103 6.83 -16.64 20.86
N ASP A 104 5.99 -17.67 20.97
CA ASP A 104 6.13 -18.90 20.18
C ASP A 104 6.05 -18.66 18.66
N TYR A 105 5.24 -17.69 18.22
CA TYR A 105 5.18 -17.34 16.79
C TYR A 105 6.45 -16.61 16.34
N LEU A 106 7.04 -15.78 17.20
CA LEU A 106 8.32 -15.12 16.93
C LEU A 106 9.43 -16.14 16.70
N ALA A 107 9.55 -17.13 17.60
CA ALA A 107 10.56 -18.18 17.49
C ALA A 107 10.35 -19.06 16.24
N LYS A 108 9.10 -19.38 15.89
CA LYS A 108 8.78 -20.11 14.66
C LYS A 108 9.15 -19.30 13.40
N THR A 109 8.82 -18.02 13.38
CA THR A 109 9.13 -17.12 12.27
C THR A 109 10.65 -16.97 12.10
N GLU A 110 11.39 -16.83 13.20
CA GLU A 110 12.86 -16.76 13.18
C GLU A 110 13.49 -18.06 12.62
N ALA A 111 13.06 -19.23 13.12
CA ALA A 111 13.50 -20.52 12.61
C ALA A 111 13.18 -20.71 11.12
N PHE A 112 12.02 -20.22 10.67
CA PHE A 112 11.61 -20.25 9.26
C PHE A 112 12.52 -19.36 8.38
N PHE A 113 12.82 -18.14 8.83
CA PHE A 113 13.71 -17.22 8.12
C PHE A 113 15.16 -17.70 8.10
N ILE A 114 15.66 -18.33 9.17
CA ILE A 114 17.00 -18.94 9.18
C ILE A 114 17.08 -20.05 8.13
N LYS A 115 16.03 -20.86 7.98
CA LYS A 115 16.00 -22.00 7.05
C LYS A 115 15.86 -21.58 5.58
N HIS A 116 15.05 -20.56 5.27
CA HIS A 116 14.70 -20.20 3.88
C HIS A 116 15.32 -18.88 3.40
N GLY A 117 15.84 -18.06 4.32
CA GLY A 117 16.49 -16.79 4.03
C GLY A 117 15.60 -15.82 3.25
N GLY A 118 16.22 -14.98 2.41
CA GLY A 118 15.52 -13.96 1.61
C GLY A 118 14.50 -14.53 0.61
N LYS A 119 14.60 -15.81 0.23
CA LYS A 119 13.63 -16.46 -0.68
C LYS A 119 12.23 -16.50 -0.06
N ALA A 120 12.13 -16.61 1.25
CA ALA A 120 10.86 -16.56 1.97
C ALA A 120 10.13 -15.23 1.77
N ILE A 121 10.86 -14.11 1.73
CA ILE A 121 10.28 -12.77 1.56
C ILE A 121 9.65 -12.64 0.17
N ILE A 122 10.32 -13.15 -0.87
CA ILE A 122 9.81 -13.13 -2.24
C ILE A 122 8.57 -14.02 -2.35
N LEU A 123 8.60 -15.21 -1.76
CA LEU A 123 7.49 -16.17 -1.81
C LEU A 123 6.27 -15.70 -1.00
N ALA A 124 6.48 -14.97 0.10
CA ALA A 124 5.40 -14.42 0.92
C ALA A 124 4.46 -13.48 0.13
N ARG A 125 4.93 -12.88 -0.97
CA ARG A 125 4.09 -12.05 -1.83
C ARG A 125 3.04 -12.84 -2.62
N PHE A 126 3.25 -14.14 -2.79
CA PHE A 126 2.36 -15.02 -3.56
C PHE A 126 1.51 -15.94 -2.69
N VAL A 127 1.82 -16.03 -1.39
CA VAL A 127 1.12 -16.91 -0.45
C VAL A 127 0.46 -16.05 0.62
N PRO A 128 -0.87 -15.83 0.57
CA PRO A 128 -1.54 -14.87 1.44
C PRO A 128 -1.59 -15.30 2.91
N ILE A 129 -1.51 -16.60 3.20
CA ILE A 129 -1.52 -17.14 4.56
C ILE A 129 -0.57 -18.35 4.62
N VAL A 130 0.41 -18.30 5.53
CA VAL A 130 1.33 -19.39 5.89
C VAL A 130 1.20 -19.76 7.36
#